data_AF-A0A6I9QHD5-F1
#
_entry.id   AF-A0A6I9QHD5-F1
#
_cell.length_a   1.000
_cell.length_b   1.000
_cell.length_c   1.000
_cell.angle_alpha   90.00
_cell.angle_beta   90.00
_cell.angle_gamma   90.00
#
_symmetry.space_group_name_H-M   'P 1'
#
loop_
_entity.id
_entity.type
_entity.pdbx_description
1 polymer ?
#
loop_
_entity_poly.entity_id
_entity_poly.type
_entity_poly.pdbx_seq_one_letter_code
_entity_poly.pdbx_strand_id
1 'polypeptide(L)'
;MSSSDRAFGNDPPHLRSIRIPGDGRCLFRSVAHGAYLREGKPSPSESLQKELADELRLKVADEFMRRRSDTEWFLEGDFDTYVTQIRKPHMWGGEPELLMCSHVLRFVTFLQMPITVYMHGRISDSLQIIAEYGQEYGKEDPIRVLYHGCGHYDALQIPLGRTKLKSYVKR
;
A
#
# COMPACT_ATOMS: atom_id res chain seq x y z
N MET A 1 -42.03 18.04 17.85
CA MET A 1 -41.18 19.01 17.13
C MET A 1 -40.08 19.40 18.12
N SER A 2 -38.88 18.86 18.06
CA SER A 2 -37.90 19.01 16.97
C SER A 2 -37.01 17.78 16.91
N SER A 3 -37.00 17.12 15.76
CA SER A 3 -36.00 16.13 15.37
C SER A 3 -34.75 16.88 14.96
N SER A 4 -33.61 16.58 15.59
CA SER A 4 -32.29 16.93 15.04
C SER A 4 -31.70 15.68 14.42
N ASP A 5 -31.91 15.56 13.11
CA ASP A 5 -31.24 14.62 12.23
C ASP A 5 -29.72 14.80 12.36
N ARG A 6 -29.07 13.86 13.06
CA ARG A 6 -27.62 13.72 12.97
C ARG A 6 -27.33 13.06 11.62
N ALA A 7 -26.86 13.87 10.67
CA ALA A 7 -26.24 13.39 9.45
C ALA A 7 -25.21 12.31 9.81
N PHE A 8 -25.40 11.10 9.29
CA PHE A 8 -24.39 10.03 9.33
C PHE A 8 -23.17 10.52 8.55
N GLY A 9 -22.22 11.11 9.28
CA GLY A 9 -20.93 11.51 8.76
C GLY A 9 -20.19 10.29 8.21
N ASN A 10 -19.47 10.50 7.12
CA ASN A 10 -18.55 9.54 6.52
C ASN A 10 -17.37 9.27 7.47
N ASP A 11 -17.61 8.58 8.59
CA ASP A 11 -16.52 8.12 9.43
C ASP A 11 -15.70 7.12 8.62
N PRO A 12 -14.38 7.32 8.48
CA PRO A 12 -13.54 6.37 7.77
C PRO A 12 -13.69 4.99 8.42
N PRO A 13 -13.71 3.90 7.62
CA PRO A 13 -13.81 2.56 8.16
C PRO A 13 -12.73 2.37 9.24
N HIS A 14 -13.08 1.77 10.38
CA HIS A 14 -12.10 1.43 11.42
C HIS A 14 -11.06 0.48 10.82
N LEU A 15 -9.93 1.02 10.38
CA LEU A 15 -8.85 0.25 9.78
C LEU A 15 -8.12 -0.51 10.88
N ARG A 16 -7.92 -1.81 10.66
CA ARG A 16 -7.13 -2.67 11.54
C ARG A 16 -5.69 -2.68 11.04
N SER A 17 -4.74 -2.39 11.92
CA SER A 17 -3.32 -2.61 11.64
C SER A 17 -2.95 -4.10 11.74
N ILE A 18 -2.19 -4.57 10.76
CA ILE A 18 -1.53 -5.87 10.73
C ILE A 18 -0.04 -5.60 10.88
N ARG A 19 0.52 -6.08 11.99
CA ARG A 19 1.94 -5.92 12.33
C ARG A 19 2.82 -6.69 11.35
N ILE A 20 3.80 -6.00 10.78
CA ILE A 20 4.76 -6.54 9.82
C ILE A 20 6.16 -6.62 10.47
N PRO A 21 6.95 -7.68 10.23
CA PRO A 21 8.32 -7.76 10.73
C PRO A 21 9.23 -6.64 10.21
N GLY A 22 10.08 -6.11 11.09
CA GLY A 22 11.08 -5.08 10.78
C GLY A 22 12.42 -5.66 10.30
N ASP A 23 12.43 -6.41 9.21
CA ASP A 23 13.62 -7.10 8.66
C ASP A 23 14.18 -6.45 7.38
N GLY A 24 13.83 -5.18 7.15
CA GLY A 24 14.15 -4.44 5.92
C GLY A 24 13.16 -4.66 4.77
N ARG A 25 12.20 -5.59 4.88
CA ARG A 25 11.15 -5.83 3.87
C ARG A 25 9.81 -5.17 4.19
N CYS A 26 9.70 -4.44 5.30
CA CYS A 26 8.41 -4.02 5.84
C CYS A 26 7.52 -3.28 4.83
N LEU A 27 8.07 -2.41 3.97
CA LEU A 27 7.33 -1.75 2.90
C LEU A 27 6.75 -2.77 1.91
N PHE A 28 7.60 -3.61 1.32
CA PHE A 28 7.20 -4.59 0.33
C PHE A 28 6.25 -5.64 0.92
N ARG A 29 6.47 -6.08 2.16
CA ARG A 29 5.56 -6.98 2.90
C ARG A 29 4.19 -6.34 3.09
N SER A 30 4.14 -5.07 3.51
CA SER A 30 2.89 -4.35 3.72
C SER A 30 2.07 -4.25 2.43
N VAL A 31 2.72 -3.88 1.33
CA VAL A 31 2.07 -3.77 0.01
C VAL A 31 1.61 -5.14 -0.50
N ALA A 32 2.49 -6.14 -0.48
CA ALA A 32 2.19 -7.49 -0.95
C ALA A 32 1.08 -8.15 -0.13
N HIS A 33 1.07 -7.95 1.20
CA HIS A 33 0.01 -8.44 2.08
C HIS A 33 -1.34 -7.83 1.70
N GLY A 34 -1.40 -6.51 1.54
CA GLY A 34 -2.62 -5.82 1.11
C GLY A 34 -3.10 -6.30 -0.27
N ALA A 35 -2.21 -6.46 -1.24
CA ALA A 35 -2.55 -7.01 -2.55
C ALA A 35 -3.11 -8.44 -2.45
N TYR A 36 -2.47 -9.30 -1.65
CA TYR A 36 -2.87 -10.69 -1.45
C TYR A 36 -4.28 -10.79 -0.84
N LEU A 37 -4.59 -9.97 0.16
CA LEU A 37 -5.93 -9.89 0.75
C LEU A 37 -6.99 -9.37 -0.24
N ARG A 38 -6.64 -8.38 -1.07
CA ARG A 38 -7.56 -7.82 -2.07
C ARG A 38 -7.93 -8.83 -3.16
N GLU A 39 -7.06 -9.78 -3.45
CA GLU A 39 -7.37 -10.93 -4.31
C GLU A 39 -8.33 -11.94 -3.66
N GLY A 40 -8.80 -11.68 -2.43
CA GLY A 40 -9.71 -12.55 -1.68
C GLY A 40 -8.99 -13.73 -1.01
N LYS A 41 -7.66 -13.70 -0.94
CA LYS A 41 -6.87 -14.77 -0.31
C LYS A 41 -6.80 -14.55 1.21
N PRO A 42 -6.64 -15.62 2.01
CA PRO A 42 -6.46 -15.49 3.46
C PRO A 42 -5.16 -14.74 3.79
N SER A 43 -5.04 -14.23 5.02
CA SER A 43 -3.80 -13.58 5.46
C SER A 43 -2.61 -14.53 5.26
N PRO A 44 -1.56 -14.12 4.52
CA PRO A 44 -0.40 -14.96 4.24
C PRO A 44 0.40 -15.24 5.52
N SER A 45 1.04 -16.41 5.58
CA SER A 45 2.01 -16.75 6.63
C SER A 45 3.24 -15.84 6.53
N GLU A 46 4.04 -15.75 7.60
CA GLU A 46 5.26 -14.93 7.59
C GLU A 46 6.27 -15.35 6.50
N SER A 47 6.38 -16.65 6.24
CA SER A 47 7.22 -17.20 5.17
C SER A 47 6.72 -16.77 3.80
N LEU A 48 5.42 -16.88 3.53
CA LEU A 48 4.84 -16.47 2.27
C LEU A 48 4.91 -14.95 2.08
N GLN A 49 4.70 -14.16 3.15
CA GLN A 49 4.93 -12.72 3.12
C GLN A 49 6.36 -12.37 2.71
N LYS A 50 7.35 -13.18 3.10
CA LYS A 50 8.76 -12.96 2.76
C LYS A 50 8.97 -13.18 1.27
N GLU A 51 8.47 -14.29 0.75
CA GLU A 51 8.56 -14.65 -0.67
C GLU A 51 7.89 -13.60 -1.55
N LEU A 52 6.64 -13.22 -1.22
CA LEU A 52 5.90 -12.20 -1.97
C LEU A 52 6.59 -10.82 -1.92
N ALA A 53 7.17 -10.45 -0.78
CA ALA A 53 7.90 -9.19 -0.65
C ALA A 53 9.20 -9.18 -1.49
N ASP A 54 9.95 -10.27 -1.49
CA ASP A 54 11.18 -10.39 -2.27
C ASP A 54 10.86 -10.44 -3.78
N GLU A 55 9.79 -11.10 -4.20
CA GLU A 55 9.31 -11.08 -5.59
C GLU A 55 8.89 -9.67 -6.03
N LEU A 56 8.06 -8.98 -5.22
CA LEU A 56 7.62 -7.61 -5.52
C LEU A 56 8.83 -6.66 -5.61
N ARG A 57 9.80 -6.79 -4.71
CA ARG A 57 11.04 -6.00 -4.70
C ARG A 57 11.83 -6.15 -6.01
N LEU A 58 11.97 -7.38 -6.52
CA LEU A 58 12.66 -7.62 -7.79
C LEU A 58 11.93 -6.95 -8.95
N LYS A 59 10.59 -7.07 -9.00
CA LYS A 59 9.77 -6.41 -10.03
C LYS A 59 9.84 -4.89 -9.97
N VAL A 60 9.88 -4.31 -8.76
CA VAL A 60 10.06 -2.87 -8.56
C VAL A 60 11.42 -2.41 -9.08
N ALA A 61 12.49 -3.16 -8.81
CA ALA A 61 13.81 -2.86 -9.35
C ALA A 61 13.85 -2.96 -10.90
N ASP A 62 13.16 -3.93 -11.48
CA ASP A 62 13.02 -4.04 -12.95
C ASP A 62 12.21 -2.87 -13.54
N GLU A 63 11.15 -2.44 -12.83
CA GLU A 63 10.30 -1.32 -13.25
C GLU A 63 11.06 0.01 -13.22
N PHE A 64 11.96 0.22 -12.25
CA PHE A 64 12.88 1.37 -12.28
C PHE A 64 13.72 1.37 -13.56
N MET A 65 14.35 0.24 -13.92
CA MET A 65 15.14 0.16 -15.16
C MET A 65 14.31 0.51 -16.40
N ARG A 66 13.07 0.01 -16.44
CA ARG A 66 12.15 0.26 -17.56
C ARG A 66 11.73 1.74 -17.67
N ARG A 67 11.71 2.45 -16.54
CA ARG A 67 11.28 3.85 -16.43
C ARG A 67 12.41 4.82 -16.11
N ARG A 68 13.67 4.43 -16.36
CA ARG A 68 14.85 5.21 -15.96
C ARG A 68 14.74 6.70 -16.31
N SER A 69 14.28 7.02 -17.53
CA SER A 69 14.08 8.40 -17.99
C SER A 69 13.18 9.25 -17.08
N ASP A 70 12.20 8.62 -16.46
CA ASP A 70 11.16 9.28 -15.66
C ASP A 70 11.53 9.29 -14.17
N THR A 71 12.42 8.38 -13.74
CA THR A 71 12.71 8.14 -12.32
C THR A 71 14.09 8.58 -11.86
N GLU A 72 15.09 8.56 -12.72
CA GLU A 72 16.49 8.78 -12.34
C GLU A 72 16.73 10.12 -11.64
N TRP A 73 16.04 11.18 -12.06
CA TRP A 73 16.24 12.53 -11.55
C TRP A 73 15.84 12.73 -10.08
N PHE A 74 14.99 11.86 -9.51
CA PHE A 74 14.55 11.95 -8.11
C PHE A 74 15.14 10.87 -7.20
N LEU A 75 15.92 9.94 -7.74
CA LEU A 75 16.58 8.92 -6.93
C LEU A 75 17.84 9.49 -6.28
N GLU A 76 18.06 9.12 -5.02
CA GLU A 76 19.23 9.56 -4.28
C GLU A 76 20.47 8.76 -4.72
N GLY A 77 21.47 9.45 -5.25
CA GLY A 77 22.74 8.88 -5.66
C GLY A 77 22.77 8.38 -7.10
N ASP A 78 23.68 7.45 -7.38
CA ASP A 78 23.82 6.83 -8.69
C ASP A 78 22.67 5.82 -8.94
N PHE A 79 22.04 5.93 -10.11
CA PHE A 79 20.86 5.14 -10.46
C PHE A 79 21.12 3.63 -10.42
N ASP A 80 22.19 3.18 -11.08
CA ASP A 80 22.49 1.76 -11.23
C ASP A 80 22.88 1.15 -9.86
N THR A 81 23.59 1.92 -9.04
CA THR A 81 23.87 1.58 -7.64
C THR A 81 22.59 1.50 -6.83
N TYR A 82 21.70 2.49 -6.92
CA TYR A 82 20.41 2.51 -6.21
C TYR A 82 19.58 1.26 -6.54
N VAL A 83 19.38 0.97 -7.83
CA VAL A 83 18.61 -0.20 -8.29
C VAL A 83 19.26 -1.51 -7.83
N THR A 84 20.59 -1.58 -7.85
CA THR A 84 21.32 -2.77 -7.34
C THR A 84 21.12 -2.95 -5.83
N GLN A 85 21.13 -1.85 -5.06
CA GLN A 85 20.91 -1.93 -3.61
C GLN A 85 19.48 -2.31 -3.29
N ILE A 86 18.47 -1.69 -3.91
CA ILE A 86 17.07 -1.95 -3.53
C ILE A 86 16.64 -3.40 -3.78
N ARG A 87 17.31 -4.13 -4.70
CA ARG A 87 17.12 -5.59 -4.86
C ARG A 87 17.51 -6.40 -3.63
N LYS A 88 18.42 -5.90 -2.80
CA LYS A 88 18.90 -6.61 -1.61
C LYS A 88 17.82 -6.62 -0.53
N PRO A 89 17.47 -7.77 0.06
CA PRO A 89 16.27 -7.84 0.87
C PRO A 89 16.27 -7.06 2.19
N HIS A 90 17.44 -6.64 2.68
CA HIS A 90 17.59 -5.83 3.90
C HIS A 90 17.53 -4.33 3.63
N MET A 91 17.56 -3.89 2.37
CA MET A 91 17.46 -2.49 2.03
C MET A 91 16.02 -2.00 2.20
N TRP A 92 15.87 -0.84 2.83
CA TRP A 92 14.57 -0.26 3.10
C TRP A 92 14.03 0.39 1.83
N GLY A 93 12.73 0.28 1.62
CA GLY A 93 12.03 1.04 0.58
C GLY A 93 11.39 2.30 1.16
N GLY A 94 11.01 3.22 0.28
CA GLY A 94 10.26 4.42 0.61
C GLY A 94 9.30 4.82 -0.52
N GLU A 95 9.15 6.14 -0.68
CA GLU A 95 8.28 6.75 -1.69
C GLU A 95 8.61 6.31 -3.14
N PRO A 96 9.88 6.28 -3.58
CA PRO A 96 10.23 5.78 -4.91
C PRO A 96 9.71 4.37 -5.17
N GLU A 97 9.90 3.46 -4.21
CA GLU A 97 9.42 2.08 -4.33
C GLU A 97 7.90 1.98 -4.35
N LEU A 98 7.18 2.82 -3.58
CA LEU A 98 5.72 2.84 -3.57
C LEU A 98 5.15 3.30 -4.91
N LEU A 99 5.76 4.30 -5.53
CA LEU A 99 5.40 4.73 -6.89
C LEU A 99 5.58 3.57 -7.88
N MET A 100 6.73 2.89 -7.84
CA MET A 100 6.98 1.74 -8.73
C MET A 100 6.07 0.55 -8.43
N CYS A 101 5.75 0.29 -7.15
CA CYS A 101 4.77 -0.72 -6.76
C CYS A 101 3.42 -0.47 -7.45
N SER A 102 2.96 0.77 -7.51
CA SER A 102 1.68 1.11 -8.17
C SER A 102 1.68 0.73 -9.66
N HIS A 103 2.81 0.92 -10.36
CA HIS A 103 2.97 0.50 -11.74
C HIS A 103 3.05 -1.03 -11.87
N VAL A 104 3.83 -1.71 -11.02
CA VAL A 104 3.95 -3.17 -11.06
C VAL A 104 2.58 -3.83 -10.83
N LEU A 105 1.85 -3.39 -9.81
CA LEU A 105 0.52 -3.93 -9.46
C LEU A 105 -0.51 -3.76 -10.56
N ARG A 106 -0.40 -2.69 -11.36
CA ARG A 106 -1.24 -2.45 -12.54
C ARG A 106 -1.09 -3.52 -13.61
N PHE A 107 0.08 -4.13 -13.75
CA PHE A 107 0.35 -5.14 -14.78
C PHE A 107 0.22 -6.58 -14.26
N VAL A 108 0.53 -6.83 -12.99
CA VAL A 108 0.57 -8.21 -12.45
C VAL A 108 -0.76 -8.70 -11.90
N THR A 109 -1.71 -7.81 -11.64
CA THR A 109 -3.03 -8.17 -11.12
C THR A 109 -4.14 -7.71 -12.05
N PHE A 110 -5.26 -8.45 -12.09
CA PHE A 110 -6.47 -8.01 -12.81
C PHE A 110 -7.19 -6.87 -12.09
N LEU A 111 -6.83 -6.60 -10.84
CA LEU A 111 -7.43 -5.57 -10.01
C LEU A 111 -6.59 -4.31 -10.09
N GLN A 112 -7.21 -3.18 -10.40
CA GLN A 112 -6.53 -1.90 -10.27
C GLN A 112 -6.35 -1.62 -8.76
N MET A 113 -5.10 -1.56 -8.32
CA MET A 113 -4.72 -1.47 -6.91
C MET A 113 -3.94 -0.18 -6.64
N PRO A 114 -4.61 0.98 -6.51
CA PRO A 114 -3.94 2.17 -5.98
C PRO A 114 -3.43 1.90 -4.57
N ILE A 115 -2.41 2.64 -4.15
CA ILE A 115 -1.83 2.55 -2.80
C ILE A 115 -2.14 3.85 -2.05
N THR A 116 -2.63 3.74 -0.83
CA THR A 116 -2.84 4.87 0.09
C THR A 116 -1.96 4.65 1.32
N VAL A 117 -1.12 5.64 1.61
CA VAL A 117 -0.23 5.64 2.77
C VAL A 117 -0.86 6.47 3.88
N TYR A 118 -1.03 5.84 5.04
CA TYR A 118 -1.54 6.48 6.24
C TYR A 118 -0.42 6.72 7.26
N MET A 119 -0.60 7.72 8.11
CA MET A 119 0.18 7.94 9.32
C MET A 119 -0.77 8.32 10.47
N HIS A 120 -0.42 7.99 11.72
CA HIS A 120 -1.16 8.51 12.87
C HIS A 120 -0.95 10.03 12.99
N GLY A 121 -2.04 10.77 13.22
CA GLY A 121 -1.99 12.21 13.46
C GLY A 121 -1.17 12.53 14.72
N ARG A 122 -0.51 13.69 14.72
CA ARG A 122 0.32 14.13 15.86
C ARG A 122 -0.49 14.52 17.11
N ILE A 123 -1.75 14.92 16.91
CA ILE A 123 -2.62 15.51 17.95
C ILE A 123 -3.75 14.55 18.33
N SER A 124 -4.17 13.69 17.40
CA SER A 124 -5.23 12.70 17.57
C SER A 124 -4.75 11.36 17.05
N ASP A 125 -5.19 10.25 17.68
CA ASP A 125 -4.95 8.87 17.22
C ASP A 125 -5.71 8.52 15.91
N SER A 126 -6.08 9.54 15.15
CA SER A 126 -6.72 9.42 13.85
C SER A 126 -5.70 9.16 12.76
N LEU A 127 -5.99 8.22 11.87
CA LEU A 127 -5.19 7.99 10.66
C LEU A 127 -5.39 9.13 9.64
N GLN A 128 -4.30 9.68 9.14
CA GLN A 128 -4.26 10.69 8.09
C GLN A 128 -3.62 10.11 6.83
N ILE A 129 -4.18 10.41 5.66
CA ILE A 129 -3.55 10.08 4.38
C ILE A 129 -2.40 11.05 4.17
N ILE A 130 -1.19 10.53 3.93
CA ILE A 130 0.00 11.33 3.69
C ILE A 130 0.49 11.24 2.23
N ALA A 131 0.14 10.17 1.52
CA ALA A 131 0.48 9.98 0.11
C ALA A 131 -0.47 8.97 -0.56
N GLU A 132 -0.62 9.11 -1.88
CA GLU A 132 -1.40 8.22 -2.71
C GLU A 132 -0.68 7.97 -4.04
N TYR A 133 -0.68 6.71 -4.49
CA TYR A 133 0.01 6.29 -5.72
C TYR A 133 -0.92 5.45 -6.59
N GLY A 134 -0.88 5.65 -7.91
CA GLY A 134 -1.64 4.86 -8.89
C GLY A 134 -3.13 5.18 -8.97
N GLN A 135 -3.55 6.39 -8.57
CA GLN A 135 -4.95 6.84 -8.65
C GLN A 135 -5.47 6.94 -10.10
N GLU A 136 -4.56 7.10 -11.06
CA GLU A 136 -4.84 7.05 -12.49
C GLU A 136 -5.21 5.64 -12.97
N TYR A 137 -4.83 4.61 -12.21
CA TYR A 137 -5.14 3.23 -12.54
C TYR A 137 -6.46 2.78 -11.97
N GLY A 138 -6.86 3.26 -10.80
CA GLY A 138 -8.13 2.94 -10.17
C GLY A 138 -8.31 3.76 -8.90
N LYS A 139 -9.55 3.89 -8.43
CA LYS A 139 -9.89 4.68 -7.23
C LYS A 139 -10.63 3.88 -6.16
N GLU A 140 -11.01 2.65 -6.49
CA GLU A 140 -11.81 1.82 -5.59
C GLU A 140 -10.93 0.87 -4.81
N ASP A 141 -11.13 0.88 -3.50
CA ASP A 141 -10.50 -0.02 -2.53
C ASP A 141 -8.96 -0.10 -2.66
N PRO A 142 -8.21 0.95 -2.29
CA PRO A 142 -6.75 0.92 -2.34
C PRO A 142 -6.13 -0.14 -1.43
N ILE A 143 -4.91 -0.57 -1.76
CA ILE A 143 -3.99 -1.15 -0.78
C ILE A 143 -3.65 -0.05 0.22
N ARG A 144 -3.76 -0.36 1.51
CA ARG A 144 -3.55 0.61 2.58
C ARG A 144 -2.35 0.18 3.40
N VAL A 145 -1.39 1.08 3.56
CA VAL A 145 -0.21 0.86 4.39
C VAL A 145 -0.12 1.95 5.44
N LEU A 146 0.40 1.60 6.62
CA LEU A 146 0.61 2.51 7.73
C LEU A 146 2.10 2.80 7.88
N TYR A 147 2.49 4.04 7.67
CA TYR A 147 3.84 4.52 7.94
C TYR A 147 3.96 5.04 9.38
N HIS A 148 4.95 4.54 10.12
CA HIS A 148 5.17 4.90 11.53
C HIS A 148 6.10 6.11 11.73
N GLY A 149 6.58 6.75 10.66
CA GLY A 149 7.46 7.92 10.74
C GLY A 149 8.94 7.63 10.96
N CYS A 150 9.30 6.38 11.27
CA CYS A 150 10.68 5.95 11.55
C CYS A 150 11.19 4.88 10.56
N GLY A 151 10.71 4.90 9.30
CA GLY A 151 11.11 3.94 8.27
C GLY A 151 10.35 2.60 8.30
N HIS A 152 9.39 2.41 9.21
CA HIS A 152 8.62 1.18 9.32
C HIS A 152 7.20 1.30 8.72
N TYR A 153 6.76 0.22 8.07
CA TYR A 153 5.43 0.09 7.48
C TYR A 153 4.71 -1.14 8.01
N ASP A 154 3.42 -0.96 8.34
CA ASP A 154 2.44 -2.03 8.58
C ASP A 154 1.40 -2.07 7.45
N ALA A 155 0.68 -3.19 7.33
CA ALA A 155 -0.49 -3.28 6.46
C ALA A 155 -1.75 -2.81 7.20
N LEU A 156 -2.66 -2.13 6.50
CA LEU A 156 -3.98 -1.74 7.01
C LEU A 156 -5.08 -2.50 6.27
N GLN A 157 -6.01 -3.07 7.03
CA GLN A 157 -7.13 -3.82 6.49
C GLN A 157 -8.47 -3.26 6.98
N ILE A 158 -9.48 -3.24 6.11
CA ILE A 158 -10.87 -3.03 6.54
C ILE A 158 -11.37 -4.35 7.16
N PRO A 159 -11.88 -4.36 8.40
CA PRO A 159 -12.45 -5.55 9.01
C PRO A 159 -13.55 -6.16 8.13
N LEU A 160 -13.41 -7.46 7.85
CA LEU A 160 -14.42 -8.26 7.15
C LEU A 160 -15.70 -8.27 8.02
N GLY A 161 -16.75 -7.58 7.56
CA GLY A 161 -17.98 -7.32 8.32
C GLY A 161 -18.69 -6.03 7.91
N ARG A 162 -18.00 -5.12 7.22
CA ARG A 162 -18.59 -3.97 6.52
C ARG A 162 -18.36 -4.08 5.01
N THR A 163 -18.77 -5.18 4.41
CA THR A 163 -18.85 -5.27 2.95
C THR A 163 -19.85 -4.20 2.50
N LYS A 164 -19.44 -3.26 1.64
CA LYS A 164 -20.37 -2.37 0.95
C LYS A 164 -21.39 -3.26 0.24
N LEU A 165 -22.60 -3.40 0.80
CA LEU A 165 -23.75 -3.80 0.01
C LEU A 165 -23.96 -2.66 -1.01
N LYS A 166 -23.38 -2.80 -2.20
CA LYS A 166 -23.87 -2.06 -3.36
C LYS A 166 -25.22 -2.68 -3.69
N SER A 167 -26.30 -2.12 -3.13
CA SER A 167 -27.64 -2.39 -3.60
C SER A 167 -27.74 -1.90 -5.04
N TYR A 168 -27.80 -2.84 -5.98
CA TYR A 168 -28.28 -2.56 -7.33
C TYR A 168 -29.77 -2.24 -7.21
N VAL A 169 -30.12 -0.95 -7.14
CA VAL A 169 -31.50 -0.52 -7.37
C VAL A 169 -31.68 -0.43 -8.89
N LYS A 170 -32.31 -1.46 -9.46
CA LYS A 170 -32.92 -1.36 -10.80
C LYS A 170 -33.98 -0.27 -10.73
N ARG A 171 -33.83 0.77 -11.54
CA ARG A 171 -34.95 1.59 -12.02
C ARG A 171 -35.35 1.10 -13.39
#